data_AF-A0A9D3MQK8-F1
#
_entry.id   AF-A0A9D3MQK8-F1
#
_cell.length_a   1.000
_cell.length_b   1.000
_cell.length_c   1.000
_cell.angle_alpha   90.00
_cell.angle_beta   90.00
_cell.angle_gamma   90.00
#
_symmetry.space_group_name_H-M   'P 1'
#
loop_
_entity.id
_entity.type
_entity.pdbx_description
1 polymer ?
#
loop_
_entity_poly.entity_id
_entity_poly.type
_entity_poly.pdbx_seq_one_letter_code
_entity_poly.pdbx_strand_id
1 'polypeptide(L)'
;MEAAPNIQETETTVPTRDLTAITVVAESMYGDFEQAMDHLRYRLIATRNPEEIRGGGLLKYSNLLVREFKPASETEIKTLERYMCSRFFIDFPDVNEQQRKIESYLRNHFIGEEKSKYDYLMTLRRVVNESTVCLMGHERRQTLNMITVLALKVLGEQNIIPNTTNVTCYYQPAPYMADHSFNNYYIAHGQPPLFYQPYPLHIHMQTGLV
;
A
#
# COMPACT_ATOMS: atom_id res chain seq x y z
N MET A 1 -3.77 35.44 83.27
CA MET A 1 -5.13 34.93 83.00
C MET A 1 -5.60 35.71 81.79
N GLU A 2 -5.23 35.26 80.59
CA GLU A 2 -5.59 35.90 79.33
C GLU A 2 -5.53 34.85 78.24
N ALA A 3 -6.56 34.86 77.39
CA ALA A 3 -6.95 33.81 76.48
C ALA A 3 -6.01 33.68 75.28
N ALA A 4 -5.77 32.43 74.84
CA ALA A 4 -5.25 32.15 73.50
C ALA A 4 -6.38 31.55 72.64
N PRO A 5 -6.62 32.04 71.42
CA PRO A 5 -7.75 31.66 70.60
C PRO A 5 -7.51 30.39 69.77
N ASN A 6 -8.65 29.80 69.43
CA ASN A 6 -8.94 28.68 68.54
C ASN A 6 -8.13 28.70 67.22
N ILE A 7 -7.35 27.65 66.95
CA ILE A 7 -6.82 27.37 65.61
C ILE A 7 -7.77 26.37 64.97
N GLN A 8 -8.64 26.89 64.12
CA GLN A 8 -9.55 26.11 63.29
C GLN A 8 -8.76 25.67 62.05
N GLU A 9 -8.53 24.37 61.91
CA GLU A 9 -7.93 23.77 60.71
C GLU A 9 -8.77 24.16 59.50
N THR A 10 -8.19 24.96 58.61
CA THR A 10 -8.79 25.30 57.32
C THR A 10 -8.72 24.08 56.41
N GLU A 11 -9.73 23.23 56.52
CA GLU A 11 -10.02 22.17 55.56
C GLU A 11 -10.25 22.84 54.20
N THR A 12 -9.22 22.77 53.35
CA THR A 12 -9.30 23.31 52.00
C THR A 12 -10.09 22.31 51.18
N THR A 13 -11.42 22.43 51.23
CA THR A 13 -12.33 21.66 50.39
C THR A 13 -12.12 22.09 48.95
N VAL A 14 -11.23 21.38 48.25
CA VAL A 14 -11.16 21.41 46.79
C VAL A 14 -12.54 20.96 46.30
N PRO A 15 -13.28 21.75 45.51
CA PRO A 15 -14.60 21.35 45.06
C PRO A 15 -14.39 20.26 44.01
N THR A 16 -14.55 19.01 44.46
CA THR A 16 -14.68 17.84 43.59
C THR A 16 -15.90 18.10 42.72
N ARG A 17 -15.66 18.45 41.45
CA ARG A 17 -16.73 18.52 40.45
C ARG A 17 -17.31 17.11 40.36
N ASP A 18 -18.49 16.91 40.94
CA ASP A 18 -19.31 15.72 40.75
C ASP A 18 -19.63 15.58 39.26
N LEU A 19 -18.73 14.91 38.54
CA LEU A 19 -19.00 14.37 37.23
C LEU A 19 -19.99 13.23 37.46
N THR A 20 -21.28 13.49 37.18
CA THR A 20 -22.29 12.44 37.09
C THR A 20 -21.73 11.28 36.27
N ALA A 21 -21.44 10.15 36.91
CA ALA A 21 -20.81 9.02 36.27
C ALA A 21 -21.78 8.42 35.25
N ILE A 22 -21.55 8.70 33.97
CA ILE A 22 -22.31 8.09 32.88
C ILE A 22 -21.77 6.68 32.67
N THR A 23 -22.60 5.67 32.91
CA THR A 23 -22.25 4.28 32.58
C THR A 23 -22.50 4.04 31.10
N VAL A 24 -21.44 3.68 30.36
CA VAL A 24 -21.51 3.30 28.95
C VAL A 24 -21.24 1.80 28.85
N VAL A 25 -22.12 1.07 28.17
CA VAL A 25 -21.98 -0.37 27.91
C VAL A 25 -21.45 -0.55 26.48
N ALA A 26 -20.41 -1.38 26.33
CA ALA A 26 -19.84 -1.75 25.03
C ALA A 26 -19.92 -3.27 24.86
N GLU A 27 -20.24 -3.72 23.65
CA GLU A 27 -20.32 -5.13 23.29
C GLU A 27 -19.39 -5.43 22.12
N SER A 28 -18.79 -6.64 22.12
CA SER A 28 -17.93 -7.12 21.05
C SER A 28 -18.66 -8.11 20.16
N MET A 29 -18.83 -7.79 18.88
CA MET A 29 -19.41 -8.69 17.89
C MET A 29 -18.48 -9.87 17.52
N TYR A 30 -17.23 -9.84 17.99
CA TYR A 30 -16.31 -10.97 17.89
C TYR A 30 -16.76 -12.15 18.78
N GLY A 31 -17.53 -11.86 19.83
CA GLY A 31 -17.97 -12.80 20.87
C GLY A 31 -17.39 -12.39 22.22
N ASP A 32 -16.22 -12.90 22.57
CA ASP A 32 -15.56 -12.58 23.83
C ASP A 32 -15.00 -11.14 23.80
N PHE A 33 -15.50 -10.30 24.72
CA PHE A 33 -15.10 -8.90 24.84
C PHE A 33 -13.67 -8.75 25.36
N GLU A 34 -13.30 -9.51 26.39
CA GLU A 34 -11.97 -9.41 27.00
C GLU A 34 -10.91 -9.89 26.01
N GLN A 35 -11.18 -10.98 25.29
CA GLN A 35 -10.28 -11.46 24.24
C GLN A 35 -10.13 -10.43 23.10
N ALA A 36 -11.23 -9.81 22.65
CA ALA A 36 -11.16 -8.78 21.63
C ALA A 36 -10.41 -7.52 22.12
N MET A 37 -10.55 -7.19 23.40
CA MET A 37 -9.80 -6.11 24.04
C MET A 37 -8.29 -6.41 24.09
N ASP A 38 -7.92 -7.65 24.40
CA ASP A 38 -6.52 -8.08 24.37
C ASP A 38 -5.95 -8.04 22.94
N HIS A 39 -6.71 -8.50 21.94
CA HIS A 39 -6.30 -8.36 20.54
C HIS A 39 -6.06 -6.88 20.16
N LEU A 40 -6.91 -5.97 20.63
CA LEU A 40 -6.72 -4.53 20.37
C LEU A 40 -5.48 -3.97 21.09
N ARG A 41 -5.28 -4.33 22.37
CA ARG A 41 -4.13 -3.88 23.19
C ARG A 41 -2.80 -4.36 22.61
N TYR A 42 -2.74 -5.61 22.17
CA TYR A 42 -1.52 -6.23 21.64
C TYR A 42 -1.40 -6.16 20.11
N ARG A 43 -2.32 -5.45 19.43
CA ARG A 43 -2.37 -5.30 17.97
C ARG A 43 -2.36 -6.64 17.23
N LEU A 44 -3.18 -7.58 17.68
CA LEU A 44 -3.27 -8.92 17.13
C LEU A 44 -4.38 -9.03 16.08
N ILE A 45 -4.10 -9.79 15.02
CA ILE A 45 -5.05 -10.16 13.97
C ILE A 45 -5.52 -11.58 14.25
N ALA A 46 -6.80 -11.71 14.57
CA ALA A 46 -7.48 -12.98 14.76
C ALA A 46 -8.86 -12.93 14.09
N THR A 47 -9.34 -14.08 13.63
CA THR A 47 -10.70 -14.23 13.10
C THR A 47 -11.32 -15.49 13.66
N ARG A 48 -12.63 -15.46 13.94
CA ARG A 48 -13.38 -16.62 14.42
C ARG A 48 -14.09 -17.37 13.29
N ASN A 49 -14.54 -16.62 12.28
CA ASN A 49 -15.37 -17.11 11.18
C ASN A 49 -14.68 -16.85 9.83
N PRO A 50 -13.59 -17.59 9.50
CA PRO A 50 -12.90 -17.41 8.22
C PRO A 50 -13.83 -17.62 7.02
N GLU A 51 -14.83 -18.48 7.11
CA GLU A 51 -15.79 -18.83 6.07
C GLU A 51 -16.69 -17.67 5.60
N GLU A 52 -16.92 -16.70 6.48
CA GLU A 52 -17.74 -15.52 6.20
C GLU A 52 -16.96 -14.43 5.46
N ILE A 53 -15.62 -14.55 5.41
CA ILE A 53 -14.76 -13.57 4.76
C ILE A 53 -15.08 -13.52 3.25
N ARG A 54 -15.41 -12.32 2.78
CA ARG A 54 -15.53 -11.98 1.36
C ARG A 54 -14.21 -11.39 0.85
N GLY A 55 -14.10 -11.14 -0.45
CA GLY A 55 -12.87 -10.67 -1.11
C GLY A 55 -12.29 -9.39 -0.49
N GLY A 56 -13.13 -8.51 0.06
CA GLY A 56 -12.68 -7.32 0.79
C GLY A 56 -11.88 -7.62 2.07
N GLY A 57 -11.92 -8.84 2.60
CA GLY A 57 -11.14 -9.26 3.76
C GLY A 57 -9.64 -9.19 3.53
N LEU A 58 -9.18 -9.54 2.32
CA LEU A 58 -7.76 -9.41 1.94
C LEU A 58 -7.27 -7.96 2.06
N LEU A 59 -8.08 -7.01 1.57
CA LEU A 59 -7.75 -5.58 1.61
C LEU A 59 -7.68 -5.06 3.06
N LYS A 60 -8.64 -5.45 3.90
CA LYS A 60 -8.62 -5.12 5.33
C LYS A 60 -7.42 -5.72 6.05
N TYR A 61 -7.09 -6.98 5.77
CA TYR A 61 -5.93 -7.66 6.35
C TYR A 61 -4.63 -6.96 5.97
N SER A 62 -4.41 -6.64 4.70
CA SER A 62 -3.22 -5.90 4.26
C SER A 62 -3.11 -4.52 4.91
N ASN A 63 -4.23 -3.85 5.19
CA ASN A 63 -4.24 -2.57 5.91
C ASN A 63 -3.82 -2.75 7.38
N LEU A 64 -4.33 -3.77 8.07
CA LEU A 64 -3.93 -4.09 9.44
C LEU A 64 -2.41 -4.34 9.54
N LEU A 65 -1.84 -5.08 8.57
CA LEU A 65 -0.40 -5.32 8.53
C LEU A 65 0.44 -4.03 8.44
N VAL A 66 0.02 -3.08 7.60
CA VAL A 66 0.71 -1.77 7.44
C VAL A 66 0.57 -0.91 8.70
N ARG A 67 -0.46 -1.16 9.51
CA ARG A 67 -0.67 -0.50 10.81
C ARG A 67 0.02 -1.22 11.96
N GLU A 68 1.01 -2.08 11.65
CA GLU A 68 1.82 -2.82 12.62
C GLU A 68 1.02 -3.82 13.46
N PHE A 69 -0.13 -4.30 12.95
CA PHE A 69 -0.82 -5.44 13.55
C PHE A 69 -0.17 -6.75 13.10
N LYS A 70 -0.13 -7.73 14.00
CA LYS A 70 0.53 -9.02 13.78
C LYS A 70 -0.48 -10.16 13.93
N PRO A 71 -0.35 -11.24 13.16
CA PRO A 71 -1.19 -12.42 13.37
C PRO A 71 -1.04 -12.97 14.79
N ALA A 72 -2.16 -13.38 15.41
CA ALA A 72 -2.11 -14.06 16.71
C ALA A 72 -1.41 -15.44 16.63
N SER A 73 -1.45 -16.08 15.46
CA SER A 73 -0.81 -17.38 15.19
C SER A 73 -0.21 -17.41 13.77
N GLU A 74 1.08 -17.71 13.67
CA GLU A 74 1.81 -17.80 12.40
C GLU A 74 1.39 -19.03 11.56
N THR A 75 0.90 -20.08 12.20
CA THR A 75 0.46 -21.31 11.50
C THR A 75 -0.92 -21.11 10.89
N GLU A 76 -1.84 -20.51 11.64
CA GLU A 76 -3.22 -20.26 11.18
C GLU A 76 -3.26 -19.20 10.10
N ILE A 77 -2.43 -18.16 10.20
CA ILE A 77 -2.46 -17.06 9.25
C ILE A 77 -2.13 -17.49 7.83
N LYS A 78 -1.23 -18.45 7.63
CA LYS A 78 -0.92 -18.96 6.28
C LYS A 78 -2.10 -19.68 5.64
N THR A 79 -2.96 -20.32 6.44
CA THR A 79 -4.21 -20.88 5.93
C THR A 79 -5.23 -19.79 5.64
N LEU A 80 -5.30 -18.78 6.51
CA LEU A 80 -6.22 -17.66 6.34
C LEU A 80 -5.88 -16.79 5.12
N GLU A 81 -4.60 -16.48 4.88
CA GLU A 81 -4.14 -15.73 3.71
C GLU A 81 -4.52 -16.45 2.41
N ARG A 82 -4.31 -17.77 2.34
CA ARG A 82 -4.73 -18.57 1.17
C ARG A 82 -6.24 -18.47 0.94
N TYR A 83 -7.03 -18.53 2.01
CA TYR A 83 -8.48 -18.38 1.94
C TYR A 83 -8.90 -16.97 1.47
N MET A 84 -8.32 -15.92 2.05
CA MET A 84 -8.58 -14.53 1.66
C MET A 84 -8.21 -14.25 0.20
N CYS A 85 -7.05 -14.74 -0.25
CA CYS A 85 -6.65 -14.64 -1.66
C CYS A 85 -7.65 -15.37 -2.56
N SER A 86 -8.02 -16.61 -2.24
CA SER A 86 -9.01 -17.36 -3.03
C SER A 86 -10.35 -16.62 -3.12
N ARG A 87 -10.90 -16.13 -2.00
CA ARG A 87 -12.13 -15.34 -1.98
C ARG A 87 -12.02 -14.03 -2.76
N PHE A 88 -10.87 -13.37 -2.72
CA PHE A 88 -10.65 -12.15 -3.50
C PHE A 88 -10.74 -12.40 -5.01
N PHE A 89 -10.13 -13.48 -5.51
CA PHE A 89 -10.20 -13.84 -6.93
C PHE A 89 -11.58 -14.35 -7.35
N ILE A 90 -12.29 -15.05 -6.47
CA ILE A 90 -13.66 -15.51 -6.74
C ILE A 90 -14.63 -14.33 -6.80
N ASP A 91 -14.54 -13.40 -5.85
CA ASP A 91 -15.44 -12.25 -5.77
C ASP A 91 -15.11 -11.19 -6.84
N PHE A 92 -13.83 -11.10 -7.25
CA PHE A 92 -13.35 -10.14 -8.26
C PHE A 92 -12.47 -10.84 -9.32
N PRO A 93 -13.08 -11.59 -10.26
CA PRO A 93 -12.31 -12.37 -11.25
C PRO A 93 -11.62 -11.49 -12.30
N ASP A 94 -12.17 -10.32 -12.62
CA ASP A 94 -11.62 -9.40 -13.63
C ASP A 94 -10.59 -8.42 -13.03
N VAL A 95 -9.45 -8.24 -13.71
CA VAL A 95 -8.38 -7.34 -13.24
C VAL A 95 -8.85 -5.88 -13.11
N ASN A 96 -9.76 -5.41 -13.97
CA ASN A 96 -10.24 -4.03 -13.92
C ASN A 96 -11.20 -3.85 -12.73
N GLU A 97 -11.95 -4.89 -12.35
CA GLU A 97 -12.72 -4.88 -11.11
C GLU A 97 -11.81 -4.86 -9.89
N GLN A 98 -10.77 -5.71 -9.86
CA GLN A 98 -9.76 -5.70 -8.80
C GLN A 98 -9.11 -4.32 -8.65
N GLN A 99 -8.70 -3.71 -9.77
CA GLN A 99 -8.11 -2.37 -9.79
C GLN A 99 -9.09 -1.34 -9.21
N ARG A 100 -10.34 -1.30 -9.70
CA ARG A 100 -11.37 -0.37 -9.20
C ARG A 100 -11.62 -0.54 -7.69
N LYS A 101 -11.62 -1.78 -7.20
CA LYS A 101 -11.78 -2.07 -5.76
C LYS A 101 -10.59 -1.58 -4.95
N ILE A 102 -9.36 -1.84 -5.40
CA ILE A 102 -8.14 -1.39 -4.73
C ILE A 102 -8.07 0.15 -4.73
N GLU A 103 -8.30 0.80 -5.87
CA GLU A 103 -8.31 2.27 -5.97
C GLU A 103 -9.39 2.90 -5.07
N SER A 104 -10.60 2.33 -5.05
CA SER A 104 -11.67 2.75 -4.14
C SER A 104 -11.25 2.58 -2.67
N TYR A 105 -10.63 1.45 -2.33
CA TYR A 105 -10.15 1.19 -0.98
C TYR A 105 -9.11 2.23 -0.54
N LEU A 106 -8.13 2.52 -1.41
CA LEU A 106 -7.11 3.54 -1.17
C LEU A 106 -7.70 4.93 -0.96
N ARG A 107 -8.67 5.35 -1.80
CA ARG A 107 -9.33 6.66 -1.66
C ARG A 107 -10.10 6.79 -0.34
N ASN A 108 -10.70 5.71 0.14
CA ASN A 108 -11.55 5.75 1.33
C ASN A 108 -10.78 5.59 2.66
N HIS A 109 -9.66 4.85 2.67
CA HIS A 109 -8.98 4.49 3.92
C HIS A 109 -7.66 5.22 4.17
N PHE A 110 -7.09 5.89 3.17
CA PHE A 110 -5.80 6.57 3.26
C PHE A 110 -5.95 8.09 3.10
N ILE A 111 -7.05 8.68 3.58
CA ILE A 111 -7.28 10.13 3.48
C ILE A 111 -6.27 10.84 4.38
N GLY A 112 -5.32 11.57 3.77
CA GLY A 112 -4.25 12.26 4.49
C GLY A 112 -3.03 11.39 4.81
N GLU A 113 -3.03 10.11 4.44
CA GLU A 113 -1.97 9.12 4.68
C GLU A 113 -1.30 8.67 3.37
N GLU A 114 -1.00 9.63 2.48
CA GLU A 114 -0.58 9.32 1.11
C GLU A 114 0.68 8.46 1.04
N LYS A 115 1.66 8.76 1.90
CA LYS A 115 2.92 8.02 2.01
C LYS A 115 2.69 6.52 2.29
N SER A 116 1.68 6.18 3.08
CA SER A 116 1.36 4.79 3.45
C SER A 116 0.66 4.00 2.34
N LYS A 117 0.16 4.65 1.28
CA LYS A 117 -0.47 3.95 0.14
C LYS A 117 0.51 3.02 -0.57
N TYR A 118 1.77 3.43 -0.70
CA TYR A 118 2.81 2.61 -1.32
C TYR A 118 3.09 1.36 -0.48
N ASP A 119 3.30 1.52 0.83
CA ASP A 119 3.56 0.42 1.75
C ASP A 119 2.39 -0.58 1.80
N TYR A 120 1.16 -0.06 1.74
CA TYR A 120 -0.03 -0.89 1.61
C TYR A 120 -0.05 -1.70 0.32
N LEU A 121 0.21 -1.08 -0.84
CA LEU A 121 0.21 -1.78 -2.12
C LEU A 121 1.33 -2.84 -2.17
N MET A 122 2.49 -2.55 -1.61
CA MET A 122 3.59 -3.51 -1.50
C MET A 122 3.26 -4.67 -0.55
N THR A 123 2.58 -4.38 0.57
CA THR A 123 2.10 -5.41 1.50
C THR A 123 1.06 -6.31 0.84
N LEU A 124 0.07 -5.73 0.16
CA LEU A 124 -0.94 -6.47 -0.60
C LEU A 124 -0.28 -7.35 -1.67
N ARG A 125 0.66 -6.79 -2.44
CA ARG A 125 1.42 -7.53 -3.46
C ARG A 125 2.16 -8.72 -2.85
N ARG A 126 2.80 -8.54 -1.69
CA ARG A 126 3.52 -9.60 -0.97
C ARG A 126 2.58 -10.74 -0.57
N VAL A 127 1.44 -10.43 0.07
CA VAL A 127 0.47 -11.44 0.51
C VAL A 127 -0.09 -12.21 -0.69
N VAL A 128 -0.48 -11.52 -1.77
CA VAL A 128 -0.96 -12.17 -3.01
C VAL A 128 0.13 -13.07 -3.61
N ASN A 129 1.39 -12.63 -3.59
CA ASN A 129 2.50 -13.41 -4.14
C ASN A 129 2.81 -14.66 -3.29
N GLU A 130 2.81 -14.55 -1.96
CA GLU A 130 3.14 -15.69 -1.09
C GLU A 130 2.00 -16.72 -1.00
N SER A 131 0.75 -16.25 -1.01
CA SER A 131 -0.40 -17.05 -0.56
C SER A 131 -1.36 -17.45 -1.68
N THR A 132 -1.06 -17.13 -2.95
CA THR A 132 -1.83 -17.61 -4.10
C THR A 132 -1.24 -18.91 -4.67
N VAL A 133 -2.05 -19.96 -4.75
CA VAL A 133 -1.68 -21.31 -5.25
C VAL A 133 -1.58 -21.36 -6.78
N CYS A 134 -0.73 -22.25 -7.30
CA CYS A 134 -0.24 -22.32 -8.68
C CYS A 134 -1.31 -22.44 -9.79
N LEU A 135 -2.53 -22.88 -9.49
CA LEU A 135 -3.61 -23.06 -10.47
C LEU A 135 -4.07 -21.72 -11.10
N MET A 136 -3.71 -20.58 -10.52
CA MET A 136 -4.08 -19.23 -10.99
C MET A 136 -2.85 -18.40 -11.41
N GLY A 137 -1.81 -19.02 -11.98
CA GLY A 137 -0.54 -18.35 -12.26
C GLY A 137 -0.62 -17.17 -13.26
N HIS A 138 -1.54 -17.21 -14.22
CA HIS A 138 -1.75 -16.09 -15.14
C HIS A 138 -2.46 -14.91 -14.46
N GLU A 139 -3.60 -15.17 -13.83
CA GLU A 139 -4.39 -14.18 -13.09
C GLU A 139 -3.54 -13.54 -11.98
N ARG A 140 -2.81 -14.36 -11.22
CA ARG A 140 -1.87 -13.89 -10.21
C ARG A 140 -0.85 -12.91 -10.80
N ARG A 141 -0.20 -13.24 -11.93
CA ARG A 141 0.77 -12.32 -12.57
C ARG A 141 0.10 -11.03 -13.02
N GLN A 142 -1.10 -11.11 -13.57
CA GLN A 142 -1.87 -9.96 -14.01
C GLN A 142 -2.19 -9.02 -12.84
N THR A 143 -2.67 -9.56 -11.72
CA THR A 143 -2.95 -8.81 -10.49
C THR A 143 -1.69 -8.23 -9.88
N LEU A 144 -0.60 -9.00 -9.77
CA LEU A 144 0.67 -8.51 -9.25
C LEU A 144 1.25 -7.38 -10.10
N ASN A 145 1.15 -7.48 -11.42
CA ASN A 145 1.58 -6.41 -12.34
C ASN A 145 0.70 -5.16 -12.16
N MET A 146 -0.62 -5.32 -12.11
CA MET A 146 -1.55 -4.22 -11.88
C MET A 146 -1.27 -3.50 -10.55
N ILE A 147 -1.06 -4.24 -9.45
CA ILE A 147 -0.69 -3.64 -8.15
C ILE A 147 0.65 -2.89 -8.26
N THR A 148 1.62 -3.43 -8.99
CA THR A 148 2.92 -2.78 -9.20
C THR A 148 2.76 -1.45 -9.95
N VAL A 149 1.94 -1.42 -11.00
CA VAL A 149 1.66 -0.19 -11.75
C VAL A 149 0.97 0.85 -10.86
N LEU A 150 0.00 0.44 -10.03
CA LEU A 150 -0.63 1.34 -9.05
C LEU A 150 0.38 1.91 -8.05
N ALA A 151 1.31 1.08 -7.55
CA ALA A 151 2.33 1.51 -6.60
C ALA A 151 3.28 2.55 -7.24
N LEU A 152 3.68 2.34 -8.50
CA LEU A 152 4.50 3.30 -9.24
C LEU A 152 3.77 4.62 -9.48
N LYS A 153 2.46 4.57 -9.78
CA LYS A 153 1.63 5.77 -9.93
C LYS A 153 1.59 6.57 -8.63
N VAL A 154 1.38 5.91 -7.49
CA VAL A 154 1.41 6.54 -6.16
C VAL A 154 2.77 7.20 -5.88
N LEU A 155 3.89 6.56 -6.23
CA LEU A 155 5.22 7.16 -6.09
C LEU A 155 5.41 8.41 -6.97
N GLY A 156 4.91 8.37 -8.20
CA GLY A 156 4.94 9.50 -9.13
C GLY A 156 4.11 10.70 -8.62
N GLU A 157 2.91 10.44 -8.11
CA GLU A 157 2.03 11.48 -7.52
C GLU A 157 2.65 12.13 -6.27
N GLN A 158 3.46 11.39 -5.52
CA GLN A 158 4.19 11.90 -4.36
C GLN A 158 5.45 12.72 -4.70
N ASN A 159 5.77 12.91 -5.99
CA ASN A 159 7.00 13.58 -6.46
C ASN A 159 8.30 12.98 -5.86
N ILE A 160 8.31 11.70 -5.49
CA ILE A 160 9.53 10.99 -5.06
C ILE A 160 10.42 10.70 -6.28
N ILE A 161 9.82 10.63 -7.47
CA ILE A 161 10.53 10.66 -8.76
C ILE A 161 10.64 12.13 -9.17
N PRO A 162 11.84 12.68 -9.40
CA PRO A 162 12.00 14.08 -9.77
C PRO A 162 11.21 14.35 -11.05
N ASN A 163 10.25 15.28 -10.96
CA ASN A 163 9.53 15.79 -12.12
C ASN A 163 10.55 16.37 -13.12
N THR A 164 10.68 15.73 -14.29
CA THR A 164 11.68 16.09 -15.30
C THR A 164 11.45 17.46 -15.92
N THR A 165 10.32 18.11 -15.66
CA THR A 165 10.06 19.48 -16.14
C THR A 165 10.98 20.53 -15.53
N ASN A 166 11.58 20.27 -14.36
CA ASN A 166 12.51 21.19 -13.69
C ASN A 166 13.95 20.62 -13.59
N VAL A 167 14.25 19.51 -14.26
CA VAL A 167 15.59 18.93 -14.27
C VAL A 167 16.37 19.50 -15.47
N THR A 168 17.17 20.53 -15.22
CA THR A 168 18.17 20.99 -16.20
C THR A 168 19.32 19.98 -16.22
N CYS A 169 19.31 19.07 -17.19
CA CYS A 169 20.43 18.17 -17.45
C CYS A 169 21.57 18.95 -18.11
N TYR A 170 22.58 19.34 -17.33
CA TYR A 170 23.84 19.83 -17.91
C TYR A 170 24.63 18.63 -18.45
N TYR A 171 24.45 18.34 -19.74
CA TYR A 171 25.35 17.44 -20.45
C TYR A 171 26.69 18.15 -20.60
N GLN A 172 27.70 17.75 -19.80
CA GLN A 172 29.09 18.08 -20.11
C GLN A 172 29.55 17.14 -21.23
N PRO A 173 29.95 17.67 -22.40
CA PRO A 173 30.58 16.87 -23.42
C PRO A 173 31.80 16.15 -22.84
N ALA A 174 32.05 14.93 -23.31
CA ALA A 174 33.18 14.15 -22.85
C ALA A 174 34.49 14.96 -23.04
N PRO A 175 35.47 14.87 -22.11
CA PRO A 175 36.64 15.78 -22.07
C PRO A 175 37.46 15.84 -23.36
N TYR A 176 37.46 14.77 -24.16
CA TYR A 176 38.16 14.73 -25.44
C TYR A 176 37.52 15.61 -26.52
N MET A 177 36.25 16.02 -26.36
CA MET A 177 35.57 16.94 -27.29
C MET A 177 35.98 18.41 -27.11
N ALA A 178 36.70 18.73 -26.02
CA ALA A 178 37.26 20.05 -25.79
C ALA A 178 38.67 20.20 -26.41
N ASP A 179 39.24 19.13 -26.94
CA ASP A 179 40.53 19.16 -27.61
C ASP A 179 40.38 19.70 -29.05
N HIS A 180 41.06 20.80 -29.36
CA HIS A 180 41.13 21.36 -30.71
C HIS A 180 41.68 20.36 -31.75
N SER A 181 42.33 19.28 -31.30
CA SER A 181 42.86 18.20 -32.13
C SER A 181 41.77 17.26 -32.70
N PHE A 182 40.55 17.25 -32.12
CA PHE A 182 39.49 16.32 -32.53
C PHE A 182 38.81 16.70 -33.85
N ASN A 183 38.97 17.96 -34.31
CA ASN A 183 38.38 18.46 -35.55
C ASN A 183 38.99 17.86 -36.83
N ASN A 184 40.10 17.12 -36.76
CA ASN A 184 40.82 16.65 -37.94
C ASN A 184 40.55 15.18 -38.33
N TYR A 185 39.83 14.39 -37.53
CA TYR A 185 39.68 12.95 -37.77
C TYR A 185 38.23 12.46 -37.95
N TYR A 186 37.25 13.37 -37.83
CA TYR A 186 35.85 13.09 -38.14
C TYR A 186 35.24 14.28 -38.89
N ILE A 187 35.60 14.41 -40.17
CA ILE A 187 34.68 15.09 -41.11
C ILE A 187 33.55 14.11 -41.35
N ALA A 188 32.49 14.19 -40.54
CA ALA A 188 31.21 13.60 -40.91
C ALA A 188 30.73 14.36 -42.16
N HIS A 189 30.98 13.78 -43.35
CA HIS A 189 30.34 14.22 -44.57
C HIS A 189 28.85 14.37 -44.30
N GLY A 190 28.32 15.57 -44.53
CA GLY A 190 26.99 15.99 -44.11
C GLY A 190 25.94 14.93 -44.43
N GLN A 191 25.25 14.44 -43.41
CA GLN A 191 24.03 13.69 -43.63
C GLN A 191 22.98 14.65 -44.23
N PRO A 192 22.30 14.28 -45.32
CA PRO A 192 21.15 15.04 -45.80
C PRO A 192 20.03 14.99 -44.76
N PRO A 193 19.11 15.98 -44.73
CA PRO A 193 18.05 16.03 -43.73
C PRO A 193 17.19 14.76 -43.81
N LEU A 194 17.24 13.93 -42.77
CA LEU A 194 16.35 12.79 -42.66
C LEU A 194 14.93 13.29 -42.42
N PHE A 195 14.14 13.33 -43.50
CA PHE A 195 12.69 13.37 -43.42
C PHE A 195 12.20 12.13 -42.66
N TYR A 196 11.46 12.36 -41.58
CA TYR A 196 10.85 11.30 -40.78
C TYR A 196 9.72 10.64 -41.59
N GLN A 197 10.00 9.51 -42.22
CA GLN A 197 8.96 8.63 -42.79
C GLN A 197 8.73 7.42 -41.87
N PRO A 198 7.49 7.20 -41.39
CA PRO A 198 7.17 6.03 -40.59
C PRO A 198 7.05 4.81 -41.51
N TYR A 199 7.92 3.82 -41.33
CA TYR A 199 7.82 2.55 -42.06
C TYR A 199 6.99 1.51 -41.28
N PRO A 200 6.05 0.80 -41.94
CA PRO A 200 5.28 -0.26 -41.33
C PRO A 200 6.09 -1.57 -41.26
N LEU A 201 6.03 -2.25 -40.11
CA LEU A 201 6.60 -3.58 -39.90
C LEU A 201 5.84 -4.62 -40.74
N HIS A 202 6.46 -5.11 -41.81
CA HIS A 202 5.98 -6.25 -42.58
C HIS A 202 6.56 -7.54 -41.99
N ILE A 203 5.79 -8.27 -41.19
CA ILE A 203 6.16 -9.58 -40.64
C ILE A 203 5.83 -10.64 -41.70
N HIS A 204 6.86 -11.29 -42.24
CA HIS A 204 6.73 -12.41 -43.15
C HIS A 204 6.43 -13.71 -42.36
N MET A 205 5.18 -14.18 -42.35
CA MET A 205 4.84 -15.52 -41.88
C MET A 205 5.10 -16.54 -43.00
N GLN A 206 6.05 -17.45 -42.77
CA GLN A 206 6.30 -18.59 -43.65
C GLN A 206 5.36 -19.73 -43.23
N THR A 207 4.26 -19.90 -43.97
CA THR A 207 3.35 -21.04 -43.89
C THR A 207 4.00 -22.27 -44.53
N GLY A 208 4.27 -23.30 -43.74
CA GLY A 208 4.56 -24.66 -44.23
C GLY A 208 3.33 -25.54 -44.08
N LEU A 209 2.79 -26.01 -45.21
CA LEU A 209 1.76 -27.05 -45.32
C LEU A 209 2.37 -28.15 -46.20
N VAL A 210 2.53 -29.34 -45.63
CA VAL A 210 2.11 -30.70 -46.07
C VAL A 210 2.84 -31.69 -45.17
#